data_AF-A0A2P2JFN4-F1
#
_entry.id   AF-A0A2P2JFN4-F1
#
_cell.length_a   1.000
_cell.length_b   1.000
_cell.length_c   1.000
_cell.angle_alpha   90.00
_cell.angle_beta   90.00
_cell.angle_gamma   90.00
#
_symmetry.space_group_name_H-M   'P 1'
#
loop_
_entity.id
_entity.type
_entity.pdbx_description
1 polymer ?
#
loop_
_entity_poly.entity_id
_entity_poly.type
_entity_poly.pdbx_seq_one_letter_code
_entity_poly.pdbx_strand_id
1 'polypeptide(L)'
;MHTNNWAVLVCTSRFWFNYRHMANTLSLYRTVKRLGIPDERIILMLADDMACNSRNKFPAQVFNNENHRLNLYGDNVEVDYRGYEVTVENFFRVLTGRHAPAVPRSKRLLSDEGSHVLLYMTGHGGDEFLKFQDSEELQSHDLADAVRQMKEKHRFKELLIMVDTCQAATLFDQLHSPGVLAIGSSMKGENSYSHHLDSDVGVSVVDRFTFYTLAFFERLNMYDNASLSRYIH
;
A
#
# COMPACT_ATOMS: atom_id res chain seq x y z
N MET A 1 -0.15 11.65 21.10
CA MET A 1 0.12 10.39 20.38
C MET A 1 -1.20 9.76 19.98
N HIS A 2 -1.44 9.58 18.69
CA HIS A 2 -2.55 8.74 18.20
C HIS A 2 -2.15 7.29 18.45
N THR A 3 -2.89 6.56 19.29
CA THR A 3 -2.54 5.20 19.71
C THR A 3 -3.33 4.11 18.97
N ASN A 4 -4.29 4.47 18.12
CA ASN A 4 -5.14 3.56 17.36
C ASN A 4 -4.93 3.72 15.84
N ASN A 5 -3.69 3.47 15.40
CA ASN A 5 -3.33 3.57 14.00
C ASN A 5 -3.33 2.18 13.35
N TRP A 6 -3.85 2.10 12.13
CA TRP A 6 -3.91 0.89 11.31
C TRP A 6 -3.33 1.19 9.92
N ALA A 7 -2.81 0.15 9.26
CA ALA A 7 -2.37 0.24 7.88
C ALA A 7 -2.92 -0.92 7.04
N VAL A 8 -3.34 -0.63 5.81
CA VAL A 8 -3.65 -1.61 4.78
C VAL A 8 -2.72 -1.30 3.61
N LEU A 9 -1.80 -2.21 3.32
CA LEU A 9 -0.71 -2.01 2.35
C LEU A 9 -0.85 -3.05 1.23
N VAL A 10 -1.06 -2.60 0.00
CA VAL A 10 -1.43 -3.46 -1.11
C VAL A 10 -0.48 -3.29 -2.30
N CYS A 11 0.23 -4.36 -2.66
CA CYS A 11 0.85 -4.50 -3.98
C CYS A 11 -0.12 -5.29 -4.86
N THR A 12 -0.65 -4.65 -5.90
CA THR A 12 -1.67 -5.28 -6.77
C THR A 12 -1.08 -5.99 -7.99
N SER A 13 0.22 -5.83 -8.25
CA SER A 13 0.87 -6.28 -9.47
C SER A 13 1.66 -7.58 -9.30
N ARG A 14 1.77 -8.31 -10.42
CA ARG A 14 2.53 -9.57 -10.51
C ARG A 14 3.63 -9.47 -11.55
N PHE A 15 4.46 -10.51 -11.61
CA PHE A 15 5.57 -10.69 -12.53
C PHE A 15 6.81 -9.86 -12.21
N TRP A 16 7.97 -10.39 -12.60
CA TRP A 16 9.29 -9.85 -12.26
C TRP A 16 9.49 -8.39 -12.68
N PHE A 17 8.95 -7.99 -13.84
CA PHE A 17 9.09 -6.60 -14.32
C PHE A 17 8.36 -5.57 -13.43
N ASN A 18 7.50 -6.02 -12.52
CA ASN A 18 6.80 -5.21 -11.53
C ASN A 18 7.39 -5.31 -10.12
N TYR A 19 8.63 -5.77 -10.00
CA TYR A 19 9.36 -5.90 -8.74
C TYR A 19 9.21 -4.68 -7.82
N ARG A 20 9.33 -3.47 -8.39
CA ARG A 20 9.17 -2.20 -7.66
C ARG A 20 7.86 -2.08 -6.87
N HIS A 21 6.73 -2.58 -7.35
CA HIS A 21 5.46 -2.46 -6.63
C HIS A 21 5.50 -3.25 -5.32
N MET A 22 6.13 -4.44 -5.30
CA MET A 22 6.36 -5.17 -4.05
C MET A 22 7.36 -4.43 -3.15
N ALA A 23 8.48 -3.96 -3.71
CA ALA A 23 9.50 -3.24 -2.95
C ALA A 23 8.93 -1.96 -2.30
N ASN A 24 8.07 -1.23 -3.02
CA ASN A 24 7.34 -0.07 -2.51
C ASN A 24 6.49 -0.45 -1.29
N THR A 25 5.62 -1.46 -1.41
CA THR A 25 4.74 -1.91 -0.31
C THR A 25 5.53 -2.37 0.90
N LEU A 26 6.61 -3.15 0.71
CA LEU A 26 7.48 -3.59 1.80
C LEU A 26 8.24 -2.42 2.45
N SER A 27 8.62 -1.41 1.67
CA SER A 27 9.25 -0.19 2.20
C SER A 27 8.29 0.59 3.10
N LEU A 28 7.03 0.71 2.70
CA LEU A 28 5.99 1.33 3.53
C LEU A 28 5.69 0.49 4.77
N TYR A 29 5.64 -0.84 4.65
CA TYR A 29 5.47 -1.77 5.78
C TYR A 29 6.56 -1.56 6.84
N ARG A 30 7.82 -1.54 6.43
CA ARG A 30 8.94 -1.22 7.32
C ARG A 30 8.79 0.16 7.96
N THR A 31 8.35 1.15 7.19
CA THR A 31 8.19 2.53 7.65
C THR A 31 7.13 2.64 8.74
N VAL A 32 5.94 2.08 8.52
CA VAL A 32 4.84 2.14 9.51
C VAL A 32 5.19 1.38 10.80
N LYS A 33 5.91 0.25 10.70
CA LYS A 33 6.43 -0.47 11.87
C LYS A 33 7.42 0.36 12.66
N ARG A 34 8.39 0.97 11.98
CA ARG A 34 9.40 1.85 12.60
C ARG A 34 8.72 3.05 13.30
N LEU A 35 7.61 3.54 12.75
CA LEU A 35 6.83 4.64 13.32
C LEU A 35 5.79 4.18 14.37
N GLY A 36 5.78 2.89 14.73
CA GLY A 36 5.07 2.38 15.90
C GLY A 36 3.74 1.68 15.63
N ILE A 37 3.38 1.39 14.38
CA ILE A 37 2.22 0.52 14.09
C ILE A 37 2.66 -0.95 14.25
N PRO A 38 2.09 -1.73 15.19
CA PRO A 38 2.44 -3.14 15.36
C PRO A 38 1.85 -4.01 14.24
N ASP A 39 2.42 -5.19 14.01
CA ASP A 39 1.99 -6.11 12.95
C ASP A 39 0.51 -6.49 13.01
N GLU A 40 -0.03 -6.70 14.21
CA GLU A 40 -1.46 -6.97 14.41
C GLU A 40 -2.41 -5.87 13.90
N ARG A 41 -1.86 -4.71 13.50
CA ARG A 41 -2.61 -3.57 12.93
C ARG A 41 -2.18 -3.21 11.51
N ILE A 42 -1.39 -4.06 10.87
CA ILE A 42 -0.97 -3.89 9.48
C ILE A 42 -1.53 -5.08 8.70
N ILE A 43 -2.37 -4.80 7.70
CA ILE A 43 -2.79 -5.79 6.71
C ILE A 43 -1.89 -5.66 5.50
N LEU A 44 -1.07 -6.67 5.22
CA LEU A 44 -0.16 -6.69 4.08
C LEU A 44 -0.64 -7.65 2.99
N MET A 45 -0.85 -7.12 1.79
CA MET A 45 -1.28 -7.87 0.62
C MET A 45 -0.21 -7.78 -0.48
N LEU A 46 0.39 -8.92 -0.85
CA LEU A 46 1.41 -9.01 -1.91
C LEU A 46 0.94 -9.97 -3.00
N ALA A 47 0.66 -9.45 -4.20
CA ALA A 47 0.11 -10.22 -5.32
C ALA A 47 1.09 -11.24 -5.94
N ASP A 48 2.37 -11.17 -5.61
CA ASP A 48 3.40 -12.12 -6.06
C ASP A 48 4.44 -12.33 -4.95
N ASP A 49 5.50 -13.09 -5.22
CA ASP A 49 6.65 -13.23 -4.32
C ASP A 49 7.96 -13.03 -5.10
N MET A 50 8.53 -11.82 -5.00
CA MET A 50 9.81 -11.50 -5.65
C MET A 50 11.00 -12.11 -4.90
N ALA A 51 10.87 -12.36 -3.60
CA ALA A 51 11.94 -12.93 -2.78
C ALA A 51 12.20 -14.40 -3.17
N CYS A 52 11.14 -15.13 -3.56
CA CYS A 52 11.20 -16.52 -4.01
C CYS A 52 11.24 -16.69 -5.55
N ASN A 53 11.34 -15.59 -6.32
CA ASN A 53 11.32 -15.68 -7.78
C ASN A 53 12.64 -16.26 -8.31
N SER A 54 12.57 -17.23 -9.25
CA SER A 54 13.75 -17.82 -9.91
C SER A 54 14.68 -16.83 -10.61
N ARG A 55 14.20 -15.63 -10.97
CA ARG A 55 15.03 -14.56 -11.56
C ARG A 55 15.80 -13.76 -10.52
N ASN A 56 15.45 -13.87 -9.25
CA ASN A 56 16.10 -13.13 -8.18
C ASN A 56 17.48 -13.73 -7.88
N LYS A 57 18.54 -12.96 -8.14
CA LYS A 57 19.92 -13.34 -7.80
C LYS A 57 20.18 -13.35 -6.28
N PHE A 58 19.29 -12.75 -5.50
CA PHE A 58 19.38 -12.64 -4.04
C PHE A 58 18.20 -13.38 -3.37
N PRO A 59 18.31 -14.71 -3.18
CA PRO A 59 17.21 -15.51 -2.62
C PRO A 59 16.73 -14.98 -1.27
N ALA A 60 15.42 -14.93 -1.08
CA ALA A 60 14.75 -14.42 0.13
C ALA A 60 15.04 -12.94 0.45
N GLN A 61 15.50 -12.17 -0.53
CA GLN A 61 15.80 -10.75 -0.35
C GLN A 61 15.06 -9.89 -1.37
N VAL A 62 14.60 -8.71 -0.92
CA VAL A 62 13.99 -7.69 -1.76
C VAL A 62 14.60 -6.35 -1.38
N PHE A 63 14.88 -5.50 -2.37
CA PHE A 63 15.59 -4.23 -2.23
C PHE A 63 14.81 -3.11 -2.92
N ASN A 64 14.94 -1.87 -2.45
CA ASN A 64 14.41 -0.67 -3.11
C ASN A 64 15.53 0.27 -3.60
N ASN A 65 16.78 -0.19 -3.57
CA ASN A 65 17.95 0.57 -3.98
C ASN A 65 19.07 -0.37 -4.46
N GLU A 66 19.86 0.10 -5.42
CA GLU A 66 21.00 -0.59 -6.04
C GLU A 66 22.14 -0.95 -5.09
N ASN A 67 22.26 -0.29 -3.93
CA ASN A 67 23.34 -0.57 -2.97
C ASN A 67 23.08 -1.79 -2.08
N HIS A 68 21.89 -2.39 -2.17
CA HIS A 68 21.45 -3.59 -1.43
C HIS A 68 21.68 -3.56 0.09
N ARG A 69 21.75 -2.37 0.69
CA ARG A 69 22.03 -2.23 2.14
C ARG A 69 20.88 -2.67 3.02
N LEU A 70 19.67 -2.72 2.47
CA LEU A 70 18.44 -2.95 3.22
C LEU A 70 17.58 -4.02 2.58
N ASN A 71 17.63 -5.25 3.13
CA ASN A 71 16.65 -6.27 2.79
C ASN A 71 15.28 -5.89 3.39
N LEU A 72 14.30 -5.72 2.52
CA LEU A 72 12.92 -5.36 2.83
C LEU A 72 12.05 -6.56 3.20
N TYR A 73 12.39 -7.76 2.73
CA TYR A 73 11.61 -8.97 2.99
C TYR A 73 11.96 -9.55 4.37
N GLY A 74 13.24 -9.88 4.61
CA GLY A 74 13.76 -10.28 5.93
C GLY A 74 12.92 -11.30 6.72
N ASP A 75 13.22 -11.48 8.01
CA ASP A 75 12.53 -12.47 8.85
C ASP A 75 11.24 -11.92 9.52
N ASN A 76 10.98 -10.62 9.40
CA ASN A 76 9.98 -9.90 10.21
C ASN A 76 8.82 -9.33 9.38
N VAL A 77 8.55 -9.90 8.20
CA VAL A 77 7.42 -9.50 7.36
C VAL A 77 6.29 -10.51 7.49
N GLU A 78 5.16 -10.03 7.99
CA GLU A 78 3.91 -10.78 8.07
C GLU A 78 3.04 -10.47 6.86
N VAL A 79 3.03 -11.37 5.86
CA VAL A 79 2.15 -11.23 4.69
C VAL A 79 0.83 -11.94 4.94
N ASP A 80 -0.27 -11.18 5.03
CA ASP A 80 -1.62 -11.69 5.31
C ASP A 80 -2.32 -12.27 4.09
N TYR A 81 -2.20 -11.63 2.94
CA TYR A 81 -2.77 -12.10 1.67
C TYR A 81 -1.64 -12.27 0.66
N ARG A 82 -1.42 -13.51 0.22
CA ARG A 82 -0.30 -13.89 -0.65
C ARG A 82 -0.78 -14.34 -2.01
N GLY A 83 -0.12 -13.86 -3.06
CA GLY A 83 -0.34 -14.36 -4.41
C GLY A 83 -1.81 -14.26 -4.82
N TYR A 84 -2.42 -15.41 -5.10
CA TYR A 84 -3.82 -15.53 -5.53
C TYR A 84 -4.84 -15.02 -4.51
N GLU A 85 -4.48 -14.84 -3.24
CA GLU A 85 -5.39 -14.25 -2.25
C GLU A 85 -5.56 -12.73 -2.41
N VAL A 86 -4.69 -12.05 -3.18
CA VAL A 86 -4.76 -10.60 -3.43
C VAL A 86 -5.75 -10.30 -4.56
N THR A 87 -7.04 -10.38 -4.24
CA THR A 87 -8.14 -10.11 -5.18
C THR A 87 -8.86 -8.83 -4.81
N VAL A 88 -9.59 -8.25 -5.77
CA VAL A 88 -10.46 -7.08 -5.51
C VAL A 88 -11.49 -7.41 -4.42
N GLU A 89 -12.04 -8.63 -4.45
CA GLU A 89 -12.99 -9.11 -3.46
C GLU A 89 -12.41 -9.12 -2.04
N ASN A 90 -11.24 -9.75 -1.84
CA ASN A 90 -10.63 -9.83 -0.52
C ASN A 90 -10.23 -8.44 -0.01
N PHE A 91 -9.73 -7.58 -0.89
CA PHE A 91 -9.45 -6.18 -0.55
C PHE A 91 -10.69 -5.47 0.01
N PHE A 92 -11.84 -5.55 -0.69
CA PHE A 92 -13.06 -4.93 -0.19
C PHE A 92 -13.65 -5.60 1.05
N ARG A 93 -13.45 -6.91 1.24
CA ARG A 93 -13.83 -7.59 2.49
C ARG A 93 -13.04 -7.05 3.68
N VAL A 94 -11.72 -6.82 3.53
CA VAL A 94 -10.88 -6.17 4.55
C VAL A 94 -11.43 -4.78 4.88
N LEU A 95 -11.64 -3.93 3.87
CA LEU A 95 -12.13 -2.58 4.06
C LEU A 95 -13.53 -2.53 4.67
N THR A 96 -14.45 -3.41 4.28
CA THR A 96 -15.84 -3.37 4.77
C THR A 96 -16.08 -4.22 6.02
N GLY A 97 -15.10 -5.06 6.40
CA GLY A 97 -15.17 -5.96 7.56
C GLY A 97 -16.09 -7.16 7.32
N ARG A 98 -16.47 -7.42 6.06
CA ARG A 98 -17.40 -8.48 5.66
C ARG A 98 -16.64 -9.78 5.44
N HIS A 99 -16.25 -10.42 6.53
CA HIS A 99 -15.53 -11.69 6.50
C HIS A 99 -16.41 -12.86 6.92
N ALA A 100 -16.17 -14.03 6.33
CA ALA A 100 -16.73 -15.27 6.85
C ALA A 100 -16.19 -15.55 8.27
N PRO A 101 -16.95 -16.23 9.16
CA PRO A 101 -16.52 -16.49 10.53
C PRO A 101 -15.16 -17.20 10.65
N ALA A 102 -14.80 -18.03 9.67
CA ALA A 102 -13.54 -18.78 9.64
C ALA A 102 -12.29 -17.97 9.26
N VAL A 103 -12.43 -16.74 8.72
CA VAL A 103 -11.27 -15.92 8.33
C VAL A 103 -10.45 -15.57 9.58
N PRO A 104 -9.14 -15.82 9.64
CA PRO A 104 -8.32 -15.52 10.83
C PRO A 104 -8.36 -14.04 11.22
N ARG A 105 -8.14 -13.73 12.50
CA ARG A 105 -8.11 -12.35 13.01
C ARG A 105 -7.06 -11.49 12.32
N SER A 106 -5.87 -12.05 12.04
CA SER A 106 -4.77 -11.35 11.35
C SER A 106 -5.16 -10.85 9.97
N LYS A 107 -6.08 -11.54 9.28
CA LYS A 107 -6.56 -11.14 7.94
C LYS A 107 -7.70 -10.11 7.97
N ARG A 108 -8.03 -9.53 9.13
CA ARG A 108 -9.16 -8.60 9.29
C ARG A 108 -8.64 -7.24 9.75
N LEU A 109 -9.03 -6.19 9.06
CA LEU A 109 -8.93 -4.83 9.61
C LEU A 109 -9.92 -4.73 10.77
N LEU A 110 -9.48 -4.47 12.00
CA LEU A 110 -10.37 -4.39 13.19
C LEU A 110 -10.41 -2.97 13.75
N SER A 111 -10.36 -1.99 12.85
CA SER A 111 -10.51 -0.58 13.16
C SER A 111 -11.96 -0.22 13.55
N ASP A 112 -12.07 0.91 14.26
CA ASP A 112 -13.26 1.45 14.89
C ASP A 112 -13.36 2.97 14.70
N GLU A 113 -14.31 3.61 15.37
CA GLU A 113 -14.63 5.02 15.21
C GLU A 113 -13.52 5.97 15.70
N GLY A 114 -12.58 5.47 16.52
CA GLY A 114 -11.42 6.20 17.01
C GLY A 114 -10.14 5.92 16.22
N SER A 115 -10.21 5.04 15.22
CA SER A 115 -9.04 4.58 14.47
C SER A 115 -8.60 5.57 13.38
N HIS A 116 -7.28 5.72 13.21
CA HIS A 116 -6.67 6.39 12.07
C HIS A 116 -6.12 5.34 11.12
N VAL A 117 -6.57 5.32 9.88
CA VAL A 117 -6.24 4.25 8.93
C VAL A 117 -5.40 4.81 7.78
N LEU A 118 -4.26 4.20 7.49
CA LEU A 118 -3.52 4.39 6.25
C LEU A 118 -3.92 3.29 5.26
N LEU A 119 -4.41 3.67 4.09
CA LEU A 119 -4.56 2.78 2.94
C LEU A 119 -3.51 3.16 1.90
N TYR A 120 -2.55 2.28 1.66
CA TYR A 120 -1.55 2.45 0.62
C TYR A 120 -1.72 1.37 -0.46
N MET A 121 -1.78 1.79 -1.72
CA MET A 121 -1.89 0.89 -2.87
C MET A 121 -0.87 1.27 -3.94
N THR A 122 -0.24 0.27 -4.54
CA THR A 122 0.69 0.47 -5.66
C THR A 122 0.51 -0.61 -6.70
N GLY A 123 0.57 -0.19 -7.96
CA GLY A 123 0.33 -1.07 -9.10
C GLY A 123 0.19 -0.31 -10.40
N HIS A 124 -0.44 -0.98 -11.37
CA HIS A 124 -0.80 -0.38 -12.65
C HIS A 124 -2.25 0.06 -12.64
N GLY A 125 -2.55 1.16 -13.28
CA GLY A 125 -3.88 1.74 -13.35
C GLY A 125 -4.01 2.71 -14.50
N GLY A 126 -5.14 3.40 -14.55
CA GLY A 126 -5.48 4.35 -15.58
C GLY A 126 -6.64 5.23 -15.13
N ASP A 127 -7.36 5.81 -16.10
CA ASP A 127 -8.49 6.68 -15.83
C ASP A 127 -9.57 5.90 -15.05
N GLU A 128 -9.72 6.22 -13.77
CA GLU A 128 -10.70 5.68 -12.82
C GLU A 128 -10.51 4.21 -12.41
N PHE A 129 -9.37 3.56 -12.69
CA PHE A 129 -9.13 2.17 -12.29
C PHE A 129 -7.71 1.85 -11.80
N LEU A 130 -7.61 0.79 -10.98
CA LEU A 130 -6.37 0.14 -10.57
C LEU A 130 -6.46 -1.37 -10.82
N LYS A 131 -5.50 -1.94 -11.55
CA LYS A 131 -5.46 -3.36 -11.87
C LYS A 131 -5.01 -4.20 -10.68
N PHE A 132 -5.66 -5.34 -10.50
CA PHE A 132 -5.31 -6.41 -9.58
C PHE A 132 -4.91 -7.67 -10.36
N GLN A 133 -3.75 -8.22 -10.02
CA GLN A 133 -3.18 -9.43 -10.63
C GLN A 133 -3.18 -9.44 -12.16
N ASP A 134 -3.04 -8.27 -12.79
CA ASP A 134 -3.04 -8.09 -14.26
C ASP A 134 -4.32 -8.55 -14.98
N SER A 135 -5.42 -8.81 -14.26
CA SER A 135 -6.64 -9.41 -14.82
C SER A 135 -7.93 -8.76 -14.33
N GLU A 136 -8.00 -8.40 -13.05
CA GLU A 136 -9.14 -7.70 -12.47
C GLU A 136 -8.86 -6.20 -12.36
N GLU A 137 -9.91 -5.40 -12.24
CA GLU A 137 -9.82 -3.96 -12.04
C GLU A 137 -10.67 -3.55 -10.85
N LEU A 138 -10.09 -2.78 -9.95
CA LEU A 138 -10.80 -1.98 -8.97
C LEU A 138 -11.14 -0.64 -9.60
N GLN A 139 -12.40 -0.24 -9.54
CA GLN A 139 -12.88 1.03 -10.09
C GLN A 139 -13.01 2.11 -9.00
N SER A 140 -12.94 3.38 -9.41
CA SER A 140 -13.05 4.55 -8.52
C SER A 140 -14.36 4.55 -7.71
N HIS A 141 -15.47 4.15 -8.34
CA HIS A 141 -16.78 4.06 -7.70
C HIS A 141 -16.85 2.97 -6.64
N ASP A 142 -16.25 1.79 -6.90
CA ASP A 142 -16.20 0.70 -5.93
C ASP A 142 -15.38 1.10 -4.68
N LEU A 143 -14.26 1.80 -4.89
CA LEU A 143 -13.46 2.34 -3.79
C LEU A 143 -14.25 3.35 -2.97
N ALA A 144 -14.94 4.28 -3.64
CA ALA A 144 -15.78 5.27 -2.97
C ALA A 144 -16.91 4.63 -2.15
N ASP A 145 -17.58 3.62 -2.71
CA ASP A 145 -18.62 2.89 -2.00
C ASP A 145 -18.10 2.09 -0.81
N ALA A 146 -16.93 1.47 -0.92
CA ALA A 146 -16.30 0.78 0.21
C ALA A 146 -15.94 1.76 1.35
N VAL A 147 -15.38 2.92 1.01
CA VAL A 147 -15.02 3.97 1.99
C VAL A 147 -16.29 4.56 2.63
N ARG A 148 -17.36 4.78 1.85
CA ARG A 148 -18.66 5.21 2.39
C ARG A 148 -19.21 4.21 3.39
N GLN A 149 -19.18 2.91 3.05
CA GLN A 149 -19.60 1.85 3.97
C GLN A 149 -18.73 1.78 5.23
N MET A 150 -17.41 1.98 5.10
CA MET A 150 -16.53 2.10 6.26
C MET A 150 -16.96 3.25 7.16
N LYS A 151 -17.32 4.40 6.59
CA LYS A 151 -17.74 5.57 7.36
C LYS A 151 -19.08 5.35 8.05
N GLU A 152 -20.08 4.83 7.34
CA GLU A 152 -21.41 4.49 7.86
C GLU A 152 -21.35 3.46 8.99
N LYS A 153 -20.38 2.53 8.93
CA LYS A 153 -20.12 1.53 9.97
C LYS A 153 -19.12 1.97 11.04
N HIS A 154 -18.77 3.26 11.07
CA HIS A 154 -17.87 3.83 12.06
C HIS A 154 -16.53 3.08 12.18
N ARG A 155 -15.91 2.74 11.04
CA ARG A 155 -14.66 1.96 11.01
C ARG A 155 -13.39 2.81 11.01
N PHE A 156 -13.52 4.13 10.98
CA PHE A 156 -12.40 5.06 11.11
C PHE A 156 -12.88 6.44 11.59
N LYS A 157 -11.99 7.12 12.31
CA LYS A 157 -12.06 8.56 12.55
C LYS A 157 -11.54 9.33 11.34
N GLU A 158 -10.31 9.01 10.94
CA GLU A 158 -9.60 9.58 9.79
C GLU A 158 -9.00 8.47 8.92
N LEU A 159 -9.07 8.65 7.60
CA LEU A 159 -8.54 7.72 6.60
C LEU A 159 -7.62 8.50 5.65
N LEU A 160 -6.35 8.11 5.60
CA LEU A 160 -5.40 8.58 4.60
C LEU A 160 -5.27 7.53 3.51
N ILE A 161 -5.56 7.90 2.27
CA ILE A 161 -5.41 7.04 1.09
C ILE A 161 -4.23 7.54 0.27
N MET A 162 -3.28 6.66 -0.02
CA MET A 162 -2.12 6.94 -0.86
C MET A 162 -2.05 5.92 -1.99
N VAL A 163 -2.05 6.38 -3.24
CA VAL A 163 -2.00 5.49 -4.41
C VAL A 163 -0.87 5.86 -5.35
N ASP A 164 0.02 4.90 -5.62
CA ASP A 164 1.13 5.01 -6.57
C ASP A 164 0.82 4.21 -7.84
N THR A 165 0.29 4.90 -8.84
CA THR A 165 -0.16 4.35 -10.14
C THR A 165 -0.34 5.47 -11.16
N CYS A 166 -0.38 5.15 -12.46
CA CYS A 166 -0.79 6.10 -13.49
C CYS A 166 -2.22 6.60 -13.23
N GLN A 167 -2.45 7.89 -13.46
CA GLN A 167 -3.71 8.59 -13.25
C GLN A 167 -4.35 8.41 -11.86
N ALA A 168 -3.53 8.18 -10.82
CA ALA A 168 -3.98 7.94 -9.44
C ALA A 168 -5.06 8.91 -8.93
N ALA A 169 -4.99 10.19 -9.29
CA ALA A 169 -5.97 11.20 -8.85
C ALA A 169 -7.42 10.84 -9.22
N THR A 170 -7.63 10.18 -10.36
CA THR A 170 -8.97 9.81 -10.87
C THR A 170 -9.66 8.75 -10.02
N LEU A 171 -8.90 7.98 -9.24
CA LEU A 171 -9.48 7.02 -8.27
C LEU A 171 -10.23 7.72 -7.14
N PHE A 172 -10.01 9.03 -6.96
CA PHE A 172 -10.55 9.79 -5.85
C PHE A 172 -11.74 10.68 -6.24
N ASP A 173 -12.12 10.73 -7.52
CA ASP A 173 -13.14 11.66 -8.02
C ASP A 173 -14.49 11.49 -7.30
N GLN A 174 -14.81 10.27 -6.88
CA GLN A 174 -16.05 9.92 -6.18
C GLN A 174 -15.89 9.84 -4.64
N LEU A 175 -14.69 10.10 -4.09
CA LEU A 175 -14.43 10.02 -2.65
C LEU A 175 -14.94 11.27 -1.92
N HIS A 176 -16.17 11.18 -1.39
CA HIS A 176 -16.83 12.29 -0.68
C HIS A 176 -17.05 12.05 0.83
N SER A 177 -16.57 10.92 1.36
CA SER A 177 -16.78 10.58 2.77
C SER A 177 -15.98 11.51 3.70
N PRO A 178 -16.57 12.01 4.79
CA PRO A 178 -15.87 12.92 5.71
C PRO A 178 -14.75 12.21 6.49
N GLY A 179 -13.67 12.96 6.75
CA GLY A 179 -12.47 12.44 7.42
C GLY A 179 -11.56 11.63 6.50
N VAL A 180 -11.69 11.77 5.18
CA VAL A 180 -10.83 11.13 4.18
C VAL A 180 -9.89 12.18 3.58
N LEU A 181 -8.60 11.84 3.49
CA LEU A 181 -7.59 12.58 2.74
C LEU A 181 -6.95 11.62 1.73
N ALA A 182 -6.84 12.03 0.47
CA ALA A 182 -6.27 11.21 -0.60
C ALA A 182 -5.05 11.89 -1.24
N ILE A 183 -4.03 11.09 -1.55
CA ILE A 183 -2.79 11.53 -2.22
C ILE A 183 -2.50 10.53 -3.35
N GLY A 184 -2.31 11.03 -4.56
CA GLY A 184 -1.99 10.24 -5.74
C GLY A 184 -0.63 10.61 -6.33
N SER A 185 0.03 9.66 -6.98
CA SER A 185 1.31 9.87 -7.66
C SER A 185 1.24 10.69 -8.96
N SER A 186 0.05 10.83 -9.56
CA SER A 186 -0.11 11.45 -10.89
C SER A 186 -1.54 11.94 -11.13
N MET A 187 -1.68 12.98 -11.96
CA MET A 187 -2.98 13.54 -12.38
C MET A 187 -3.62 12.76 -13.54
N LYS A 188 -4.88 13.09 -13.88
CA LYS A 188 -5.54 12.58 -15.09
C LYS A 188 -4.70 12.92 -16.33
N GLY A 189 -4.49 11.94 -17.20
CA GLY A 189 -3.61 12.06 -18.37
C GLY A 189 -2.09 11.94 -18.09
N GLU A 190 -1.66 11.79 -16.83
CA GLU A 190 -0.26 11.61 -16.47
C GLU A 190 0.06 10.16 -16.10
N ASN A 191 1.28 9.73 -16.45
CA ASN A 191 1.84 8.45 -16.02
C ASN A 191 2.54 8.60 -14.65
N SER A 192 2.58 7.52 -13.87
CA SER A 192 3.57 7.37 -12.80
C SER A 192 4.86 6.77 -13.36
N TYR A 193 5.98 7.03 -12.68
CA TYR A 193 7.31 6.66 -13.18
C TYR A 193 8.08 5.82 -12.18
N SER A 194 8.67 4.73 -12.67
CA SER A 194 9.68 3.98 -11.94
C SER A 194 10.94 4.80 -11.68
N HIS A 195 11.72 4.39 -10.70
CA HIS A 195 12.96 5.03 -10.28
C HIS A 195 14.00 3.96 -9.87
N HIS A 196 15.29 4.31 -9.92
CA HIS A 196 16.44 3.41 -9.66
C HIS A 196 16.37 2.06 -10.40
N LEU A 197 17.05 2.00 -11.56
CA LEU A 197 17.32 0.73 -12.24
C LEU A 197 18.44 -0.01 -11.50
N ASP A 198 18.20 -1.27 -11.16
CA ASP A 198 19.20 -2.12 -10.52
C ASP A 198 19.73 -3.14 -11.54
N SER A 199 21.02 -3.13 -11.83
CA SER A 199 21.62 -4.04 -12.83
C SER A 199 21.69 -5.50 -12.35
N ASP A 200 21.74 -5.73 -11.04
CA ASP A 200 21.81 -7.09 -10.50
C ASP A 200 20.42 -7.75 -10.49
N VAL A 201 19.39 -6.99 -10.08
CA VAL A 201 17.98 -7.42 -10.13
C VAL A 201 17.45 -7.39 -11.57
N GLY A 202 17.97 -6.48 -12.41
CA GLY A 202 17.66 -6.36 -13.84
C GLY A 202 16.39 -5.56 -14.18
N VAL A 203 15.80 -4.86 -13.20
CA VAL A 203 14.56 -4.07 -13.33
C VAL A 203 14.61 -2.87 -12.38
N SER A 204 13.70 -1.90 -12.54
CA SER A 204 13.54 -0.82 -11.57
C SER A 204 13.05 -1.35 -10.23
N VAL A 205 13.60 -0.83 -9.13
CA VAL A 205 13.36 -1.37 -7.78
C VAL A 205 12.47 -0.50 -6.88
N VAL A 206 12.09 0.69 -7.33
CA VAL A 206 11.18 1.58 -6.59
C VAL A 206 10.42 2.49 -7.56
N ASP A 207 9.27 3.02 -7.20
CA ASP A 207 8.62 4.11 -7.96
C ASP A 207 9.00 5.48 -7.41
N ARG A 208 8.97 6.49 -8.29
CA ARG A 208 9.43 7.86 -7.96
C ARG A 208 8.63 8.46 -6.82
N PHE A 209 7.30 8.32 -6.84
CA PHE A 209 6.44 8.81 -5.77
C PHE A 209 6.83 8.16 -4.44
N THR A 210 6.84 6.82 -4.41
CA THR A 210 7.23 6.07 -3.22
C THR A 210 8.64 6.40 -2.73
N PHE A 211 9.62 6.60 -3.62
CA PHE A 211 10.97 7.01 -3.24
C PHE A 211 10.98 8.33 -2.43
N TYR A 212 10.27 9.36 -2.90
CA TYR A 212 10.20 10.63 -2.18
C TYR A 212 9.33 10.54 -0.92
N THR A 213 8.27 9.72 -0.93
CA THR A 213 7.51 9.39 0.28
C THR A 213 8.40 8.81 1.37
N LEU A 214 9.23 7.82 1.02
CA LEU A 214 10.16 7.19 1.94
C LEU A 214 11.21 8.18 2.43
N ALA A 215 11.80 8.98 1.55
CA ALA A 215 12.79 9.98 1.92
C ALA A 215 12.26 11.03 2.92
N PHE A 216 10.96 11.36 2.84
CA PHE A 216 10.29 12.19 3.83
C PHE A 216 10.16 11.47 5.17
N PHE A 217 9.56 10.27 5.19
CA PHE A 217 9.33 9.54 6.44
C PHE A 217 10.61 9.06 7.12
N GLU A 218 11.68 8.78 6.37
CA GLU A 218 12.98 8.37 6.92
C GLU A 218 13.56 9.37 7.91
N ARG A 219 13.29 10.66 7.69
CA ARG A 219 13.73 11.75 8.56
C ARG A 219 12.86 11.93 9.81
N LEU A 220 11.74 11.22 9.89
CA LEU A 220 10.81 11.27 11.00
C LEU A 220 11.03 10.12 11.98
N ASN A 221 10.76 10.40 13.25
CA ASN A 221 10.66 9.46 14.35
C ASN A 221 9.29 9.59 15.05
N MET A 222 8.97 8.63 15.92
CA MET A 222 7.64 8.55 16.59
C MET A 222 7.31 9.73 17.52
N TYR A 223 8.29 10.58 17.85
CA TYR A 223 8.13 11.74 18.72
C TYR A 223 8.07 13.06 17.92
N ASP A 224 8.21 13.02 16.60
CA ASP A 224 8.16 14.20 15.77
C ASP A 224 6.72 14.68 15.56
N ASN A 225 6.52 16.00 15.60
CA ASN A 225 5.23 16.65 15.36
C ASN A 225 5.09 17.17 13.92
N ALA A 226 5.65 16.45 12.95
CA ALA A 226 5.53 16.83 11.54
C ALA A 226 4.08 16.62 11.04
N SER A 227 3.56 17.61 10.31
CA SER A 227 2.24 17.53 9.67
C SER A 227 2.35 17.07 8.21
N LEU A 228 1.28 16.48 7.69
CA LEU A 228 1.17 16.13 6.26
C LEU A 228 1.31 17.34 5.33
N SER A 229 1.04 18.57 5.80
CA SER A 229 1.29 19.78 5.00
C SER A 229 2.76 19.95 4.61
N ARG A 230 3.70 19.43 5.41
CA ARG A 230 5.14 19.43 5.08
C ARG A 230 5.51 18.35 4.06
N TYR A 231 4.66 17.36 3.85
CA TYR A 231 4.85 16.33 2.84
C TYR A 231 4.37 16.77 1.45
N ILE A 232 3.30 17.58 1.41
CA ILE A 232 2.64 18.03 0.17
C ILE A 232 3.40 19.20 -0.51
N HIS A 233 4.32 19.86 0.20
CA HIS A 233 5.13 20.99 -0.28
C HIS A 233 6.62 20.67 -0.26
#